data_AF-A0A151TZH8-F1
#
_entry.id   AF-A0A151TZH8-F1
#
_cell.length_a   1.000
_cell.length_b   1.000
_cell.length_c   1.000
_cell.angle_alpha   90.00
_cell.angle_beta   90.00
_cell.angle_gamma   90.00
#
_symmetry.space_group_name_H-M   'P 1'
#
loop_
_entity.id
_entity.type
_entity.pdbx_description
1 polymer ?
#
loop_
_entity_poly.entity_id
_entity_poly.type
_entity_poly.pdbx_seq_one_letter_code
_entity_poly.pdbx_strand_id
1 'polypeptide(L)'
;WKSIVCRFGILHSLITDNGRQFIAQSFEDFLRELGIKHLPTSVEHPQTNGQAEAANKVILRKLKKWLGNAKGQWADELPSVL
;
A
#
# COMPACT_ATOMS: atom_id res chain seq x y z
N TRP A 1 -9.73 -5.34 -2.75
CA TRP A 1 -10.96 -4.53 -2.67
C TRP A 1 -11.64 -4.60 -1.30
N LYS A 2 -11.92 -5.79 -0.75
CA LYS A 2 -12.64 -5.95 0.54
C LYS A 2 -12.14 -5.06 1.68
N SER A 3 -10.83 -5.05 1.95
CA SER A 3 -10.28 -4.33 3.10
C SER A 3 -10.20 -2.80 2.92
N ILE A 4 -10.28 -2.30 1.68
CA ILE A 4 -10.13 -0.88 1.36
C ILE A 4 -11.45 -0.31 0.87
N VAL A 5 -11.99 -0.84 -0.22
CA VAL A 5 -13.21 -0.35 -0.86
C VAL A 5 -14.45 -0.55 0.02
N CYS A 6 -14.61 -1.71 0.67
CA CYS A 6 -15.77 -1.89 1.56
C CYS A 6 -15.66 -1.07 2.86
N ARG A 7 -14.45 -0.70 3.26
CA ARG A 7 -14.21 0.01 4.53
C ARG A 7 -14.26 1.53 4.38
N PHE A 8 -13.69 2.05 3.30
CA PHE A 8 -13.51 3.48 3.05
C PHE A 8 -14.32 3.99 1.85
N GLY A 9 -15.01 3.10 1.13
CA GLY A 9 -15.69 3.42 -0.10
C GLY A 9 -14.79 3.41 -1.33
N ILE A 10 -15.35 3.80 -2.47
CA ILE A 10 -14.59 3.95 -3.72
C ILE A 10 -13.71 5.19 -3.62
N LEU A 11 -12.41 5.02 -3.83
CA LEU A 11 -11.45 6.11 -3.81
C LEU A 11 -11.57 6.95 -5.09
N HIS A 12 -11.41 8.26 -4.99
CA HIS A 12 -11.35 9.11 -6.18
C HIS A 12 -10.07 8.85 -7.00
N SER A 13 -8.93 8.77 -6.32
CA SER A 13 -7.62 8.52 -6.94
C SER A 13 -6.79 7.56 -6.09
N LEU A 14 -5.90 6.82 -6.74
CA LEU A 14 -4.89 5.98 -6.10
C LEU A 14 -3.49 6.34 -6.65
N ILE A 15 -2.58 6.67 -5.75
CA ILE A 15 -1.18 6.94 -6.07
C ILE A 15 -0.38 5.68 -5.70
N THR A 16 0.47 5.19 -6.61
CA THR A 16 1.32 4.02 -6.36
C THR A 16 2.74 4.27 -6.86
N ASP A 17 3.70 3.48 -6.37
CA ASP A 17 5.00 3.36 -7.02
C ASP A 17 4.90 2.58 -8.35
N ASN A 18 6.01 2.52 -9.10
CA ASN A 18 6.13 1.76 -10.35
C ASN A 18 6.43 0.28 -10.13
N GLY A 19 6.03 -0.29 -8.99
CA GLY A 19 6.10 -1.72 -8.75
C GLY A 19 5.38 -2.49 -9.85
N ARG A 20 5.94 -3.63 -10.28
CA ARG A 20 5.40 -4.46 -11.38
C ARG A 20 3.92 -4.81 -11.19
N GLN A 21 3.49 -4.99 -9.94
CA GLN A 21 2.10 -5.27 -9.58
C GLN A 21 1.13 -4.10 -9.84
N PHE A 22 1.62 -2.86 -9.86
CA PHE A 22 0.80 -1.65 -10.04
C PHE A 22 0.83 -1.12 -11.49
N ILE A 23 1.77 -1.57 -12.31
CA ILE A 23 1.82 -1.24 -13.75
C ILE A 23 1.23 -2.35 -14.63
N ALA A 24 0.71 -3.42 -14.03
CA ALA A 24 0.09 -4.52 -14.76
C ALA A 24 -1.24 -4.07 -15.36
N GLN A 25 -1.52 -4.46 -16.61
CA GLN A 25 -2.77 -4.10 -17.30
C GLN A 25 -4.02 -4.56 -16.53
N SER A 26 -3.96 -5.74 -15.91
CA SER A 26 -5.05 -6.26 -15.08
C SER A 26 -5.36 -5.39 -13.86
N PHE A 27 -4.36 -4.70 -13.32
CA PHE A 27 -4.55 -3.76 -12.21
C PHE A 27 -5.22 -2.47 -12.71
N GLU A 28 -4.78 -1.94 -13.85
CA GLU A 28 -5.40 -0.77 -14.49
C GLU A 28 -6.86 -1.02 -14.86
N ASP A 29 -7.16 -2.18 -15.46
CA ASP A 29 -8.53 -2.55 -15.83
C ASP A 29 -9.42 -2.63 -14.58
N PHE A 30 -8.90 -3.23 -13.50
CA PHE A 30 -9.61 -3.30 -12.21
C PHE A 30 -9.89 -1.92 -11.61
N LEU A 31 -8.93 -0.98 -11.65
CA LEU A 31 -9.16 0.38 -11.17
C LEU A 31 -10.17 1.13 -12.05
N ARG A 32 -10.11 0.93 -13.36
CA ARG A 32 -11.05 1.51 -14.33
C ARG A 32 -12.48 1.03 -14.10
N GLU A 33 -12.68 -0.26 -13.84
CA GLU A 33 -13.99 -0.83 -13.50
C GLU A 33 -14.60 -0.20 -12.24
N LEU A 34 -13.76 0.20 -11.29
CA LEU A 34 -14.19 0.89 -10.07
C LEU A 34 -14.28 2.41 -10.22
N GLY A 35 -13.92 2.97 -11.38
CA GLY A 35 -13.86 4.42 -11.61
C GLY A 35 -12.76 5.14 -10.83
N ILE A 36 -11.73 4.42 -10.38
CA ILE A 36 -10.62 4.97 -9.59
C ILE A 36 -9.56 5.53 -10.54
N LYS A 37 -9.16 6.79 -10.35
CA LYS A 37 -8.07 7.40 -11.13
C LYS A 37 -6.71 6.90 -10.64
N HIS A 38 -6.00 6.14 -11.48
CA HIS A 38 -4.64 5.71 -11.17
C HIS A 38 -3.60 6.80 -11.46
N LEU A 39 -2.68 7.02 -10.52
CA LEU A 39 -1.63 8.04 -10.56
C LEU A 39 -0.27 7.41 -10.18
N PRO A 40 0.40 6.71 -11.11
CA PRO A 40 1.72 6.15 -10.83
C PRO A 40 2.74 7.28 -10.59
N THR A 41 3.61 7.12 -9.60
CA THR A 41 4.67 8.09 -9.34
C THR A 41 5.71 8.06 -10.45
N SER A 42 6.15 9.24 -10.92
CA SER A 42 7.32 9.30 -11.81
C SER A 42 8.56 8.77 -11.10
N VAL A 43 9.47 8.16 -11.86
CA VAL A 43 10.81 7.77 -11.40
C VAL A 43 11.57 8.99 -10.85
N GLU A 44 11.30 10.18 -11.39
CA GLU A 44 11.93 11.44 -10.98
C GLU A 44 11.29 12.06 -9.73
N HIS A 45 10.07 11.64 -9.36
CA HIS A 45 9.31 12.18 -8.22
C HIS A 45 8.76 11.09 -7.28
N PRO A 46 9.64 10.23 -6.71
CA PRO A 46 9.22 9.20 -5.76
C PRO A 46 8.57 9.78 -4.49
N GLN A 47 8.85 11.05 -4.17
CA GLN A 47 8.28 11.75 -3.01
C GLN A 47 6.74 11.84 -3.05
N THR A 48 6.12 11.71 -4.23
CA THR A 48 4.66 11.69 -4.37
C THR A 48 4.04 10.48 -3.63
N ASN A 49 4.82 9.40 -3.44
CA ASN A 49 4.46 8.25 -2.61
C ASN A 49 4.99 8.36 -1.15
N GLY A 50 5.55 9.51 -0.78
CA GLY A 50 6.30 9.69 0.45
C GLY A 50 5.48 9.47 1.72
N GLN A 51 4.16 9.72 1.70
CA GLN A 51 3.28 9.40 2.82
C GLN A 51 3.19 7.89 3.07
N ALA A 52 3.03 7.10 2.01
CA ALA A 52 3.01 5.64 2.11
C ALA A 52 4.37 5.11 2.57
N GLU A 53 5.48 5.66 2.06
CA GLU A 53 6.83 5.29 2.49
C GLU A 53 7.08 5.63 3.98
N ALA A 54 6.64 6.80 4.44
CA ALA A 54 6.75 7.19 5.83
C ALA A 54 5.93 6.28 6.75
N ALA A 55 4.69 5.96 6.37
CA ALA A 55 3.85 5.02 7.10
C ALA A 55 4.48 3.62 7.16
N ASN A 56 4.97 3.11 6.04
CA ASN A 56 5.69 1.83 5.96
C ASN A 56 6.92 1.82 6.87
N LYS A 57 7.69 2.91 6.91
CA LYS A 57 8.85 3.03 7.80
C LYS A 57 8.45 2.97 9.28
N VAL A 58 7.33 3.57 9.67
CA VAL A 58 6.81 3.49 11.04
C VAL A 58 6.36 2.07 11.37
N ILE A 59 5.58 1.43 10.49
CA ILE A 59 5.12 0.04 10.65
C ILE A 59 6.31 -0.91 10.79
N LEU A 60 7.29 -0.81 9.89
CA LEU A 60 8.50 -1.64 9.93
C LEU A 60 9.32 -1.42 11.21
N ARG A 61 9.42 -0.19 11.72
CA ARG A 61 10.08 0.08 13.00
C ARG A 61 9.36 -0.58 14.17
N LYS A 62 8.02 -0.48 14.20
CA LYS A 62 7.20 -1.17 15.21
C LYS A 62 7.39 -2.68 15.09
N LEU A 63 7.20 -3.26 13.91
CA LEU A 63 7.39 -4.70 13.67
C LEU A 63 8.76 -5.18 14.12
N LYS A 64 9.86 -4.51 13.74
CA LYS A 64 11.22 -4.91 14.15
C LYS A 64 11.40 -4.97 15.68
N LYS A 65 10.74 -4.07 16.43
CA LYS A 65 10.78 -4.09 17.90
C LYS A 65 10.08 -5.32 18.49
N TRP A 66 9.02 -5.79 17.85
CA TRP A 66 8.22 -6.95 18.30
C TRP A 66 8.77 -8.29 17.77
N LEU A 67 9.25 -8.31 16.53
CA LEU A 67 9.76 -9.49 15.84
C LEU A 67 11.09 -10.01 16.39
N GLY A 68 11.76 -9.25 17.27
CA GLY A 68 12.86 -9.78 18.07
C GLY A 68 12.46 -11.00 18.90
N ASN A 69 11.18 -11.11 19.28
CA ASN A 69 10.62 -12.25 20.03
C ASN A 69 9.82 -13.24 19.16
N ALA A 70 9.15 -12.76 18.11
CA ALA A 70 8.29 -13.57 17.25
C ALA A 70 9.04 -13.98 15.95
N LYS A 71 9.62 -15.19 15.92
CA LYS A 71 10.42 -15.71 14.78
C LYS A 71 9.59 -15.88 13.49
N GLY A 72 9.34 -14.80 12.75
CA GLY A 72 8.76 -14.84 11.41
C GLY A 72 7.24 -14.70 11.31
N GLN A 73 6.53 -14.51 12.43
CA GLN A 73 5.06 -14.36 12.47
C GLN A 73 4.59 -12.91 12.17
N TRP A 74 5.36 -12.15 11.39
CA TRP A 74 5.12 -10.72 11.20
C TRP A 74 3.77 -10.41 10.56
N ALA A 75 3.26 -11.32 9.72
CA ALA A 75 1.99 -11.15 9.03
C ALA A 75 0.80 -11.22 10.01
N ASP A 76 0.86 -12.13 10.97
CA ASP A 76 -0.17 -12.30 12.00
C ASP A 76 -0.15 -11.14 13.02
N GLU A 77 1.03 -10.56 13.25
CA GLU A 77 1.24 -9.43 14.16
C GLU A 77 0.97 -8.07 13.52
N LEU A 78 0.76 -8.02 12.20
CA LEU A 78 0.54 -6.76 11.48
C LEU A 78 -0.69 -5.97 12.00
N PRO A 79 -1.85 -6.59 12.30
CA PRO A 79 -2.98 -5.87 12.89
C PRO A 79 -2.68 -5.23 14.25
N SER A 80 -1.75 -5.78 15.03
CA SER A 80 -1.36 -5.28 16.35
C SER A 80 -0.51 -4.00 16.28
N VAL A 81 0.09 -3.69 15.12
CA VAL A 81 0.98 -2.53 14.93
C VAL A 81 0.38 -1.40 14.07
N LEU A 82 -0.71 -1.69 13.37
CA LEU A 82 -1.51 -0.73 12.59
C LEU A 82 -2.38 0.11 13.52
#